data_AF-A0A8T1JS75-F1
#
_entry.id   AF-A0A8T1JS75-F1
#
_cell.length_a   1.000
_cell.length_b   1.000
_cell.length_c   1.000
_cell.angle_alpha   90.00
_cell.angle_beta   90.00
_cell.angle_gamma   90.00
#
_symmetry.space_group_name_H-M   'P 1'
#
loop_
_entity.id
_entity.type
_entity.pdbx_description
1 polymer ?
#
loop_
_entity_poly.entity_id
_entity_poly.type
_entity_poly.pdbx_seq_one_letter_code
_entity_poly.pdbx_strand_id
1 'polypeptide(L)' 'MVRVTRPPNPSYTNAQVAGFYFRPCRDQDDEVILEYFRCRCGTVRK' A
#
# COMPACT_ATOMS: atom_id res chain seq x y z
N MET A 1 -0.30 16.02 -25.98
CA MET A 1 -1.20 15.27 -25.07
C MET A 1 -0.76 13.81 -25.09
N VAL A 2 -0.25 13.27 -23.98
CA VAL A 2 0.16 11.86 -23.90
C VAL A 2 -1.09 11.00 -23.82
N ARG A 3 -1.33 10.16 -24.82
CA ARG A 3 -2.40 9.15 -24.77
C ARG A 3 -1.97 8.06 -23.81
N VAL A 4 -2.50 8.09 -22.59
CA VAL A 4 -2.38 6.97 -21.65
C VAL A 4 -3.29 5.86 -22.15
N THR A 5 -2.74 4.88 -22.85
CA THR A 5 -3.43 3.65 -23.21
C THR A 5 -3.62 2.82 -21.93
N ARG A 6 -4.84 2.84 -21.38
CA ARG A 6 -5.20 1.99 -20.25
C ARG A 6 -5.08 0.52 -20.68
N PRO A 7 -4.35 -0.33 -19.95
CA PRO A 7 -4.30 -1.75 -20.26
C PRO A 7 -5.72 -2.33 -20.30
N PRO A 8 -6.03 -3.23 -21.25
CA PRO A 8 -7.38 -3.74 -21.47
C PRO A 8 -7.93 -4.48 -20.24
N ASN A 9 -7.07 -5.01 -19.37
CA ASN A 9 -7.41 -5.56 -18.07
C ASN A 9 -6.26 -5.27 -17.08
N PRO A 10 -6.35 -4.22 -16.25
CA PRO A 10 -5.38 -4.04 -15.18
C PRO A 10 -5.72 -5.06 -14.08
N SER A 11 -5.20 -6.28 -14.19
CA SER A 11 -5.16 -7.19 -13.06
C SER A 11 -4.08 -6.69 -12.11
N TYR A 12 -4.50 -6.11 -10.98
CA TYR A 12 -3.57 -5.76 -9.93
C TYR A 12 -3.11 -7.03 -9.22
N THR A 13 -1.81 -7.15 -8.98
CA THR A 13 -1.29 -8.23 -8.14
C THR A 13 -1.68 -7.98 -6.68
N ASN A 14 -1.77 -9.04 -5.87
CA ASN A 14 -2.00 -8.90 -4.42
C ASN A 14 -0.97 -7.97 -3.77
N ALA A 15 0.28 -7.96 -4.26
CA ALA A 15 1.32 -7.04 -3.77
C ALA A 15 1.02 -5.57 -4.10
N GLN A 16 0.50 -5.28 -5.30
CA GLN A 16 0.10 -3.92 -5.69
C GLN A 16 -1.10 -3.43 -4.87
N VAL A 17 -2.10 -4.30 -4.68
CA VAL A 17 -3.26 -3.99 -3.83
C VAL A 17 -2.84 -3.78 -2.38
N ALA A 18 -1.97 -4.65 -1.86
CA ALA A 18 -1.45 -4.52 -0.51
C ALA A 18 -0.68 -3.21 -0.30
N GLY A 19 0.25 -2.87 -1.21
CA GLY A 19 0.99 -1.61 -1.16
C GLY A 19 0.12 -0.36 -1.35
N PHE A 20 -1.06 -0.48 -1.99
CA PHE A 20 -2.02 0.60 -2.05
C PHE A 20 -2.69 0.85 -0.69
N TYR A 21 -3.20 -0.20 -0.04
CA TYR A 21 -4.00 -0.08 1.17
C TYR A 21 -3.19 -0.02 2.46
N PHE A 22 -2.07 -0.74 2.53
CA PHE A 22 -1.29 -0.91 3.75
C PHE A 22 0.04 -0.18 3.65
N ARG A 23 0.40 0.53 4.71
CA ARG A 23 1.71 1.15 4.89
C ARG A 23 2.34 0.61 6.17
N PRO A 24 3.66 0.37 6.19
CA PRO A 24 4.34 0.02 7.43
C PRO A 24 4.13 1.11 8.49
N CYS A 25 3.88 0.69 9.72
CA CYS A 25 3.88 1.60 10.86
C CYS A 25 5.31 2.08 11.14
N ARG A 26 5.41 3.26 11.74
CA ARG A 26 6.66 3.80 12.26
C ARG A 26 6.53 4.06 13.74
N ASP A 27 7.61 3.86 14.48
CA ASP A 27 7.68 4.17 15.91
C ASP A 27 8.02 5.65 16.15
N GLN A 28 8.41 5.99 17.38
CA GLN A 28 8.73 7.36 17.79
C GLN A 28 10.04 7.87 17.18
N ASP A 29 10.92 6.96 16.77
CA ASP A 29 12.22 7.25 16.15
C ASP A 29 12.13 7.17 14.61
N ASP A 30 10.91 7.11 14.05
CA ASP A 30 10.63 6.97 12.62
C ASP A 30 11.11 5.63 12.02
N GLU A 31 11.44 4.63 12.85
CA GLU A 31 11.85 3.31 12.41
C GLU A 31 10.64 2.47 11.96
N VAL A 32 10.83 1.67 10.91
CA VAL A 32 9.78 0.83 10.34
C VAL A 32 9.52 -0.39 11.22
N ILE A 33 8.29 -0.52 11.72
CA ILE A 33 7.85 -1.69 12.47
C ILE A 33 7.32 -2.74 11.49
N LEU A 34 8.13 -3.73 11.15
CA LEU A 34 7.83 -4.73 10.11
C LEU A 34 6.59 -5.60 10.41
N GLU A 35 6.28 -5.79 11.70
CA GLU A 35 5.11 -6.53 12.14
C GLU A 35 3.82 -5.73 12.09
N TYR A 36 3.83 -4.41 11.86
CA TYR A 36 2.60 -3.62 11.94
C TYR A 36 2.36 -2.83 10.66
N PHE A 37 1.14 -2.96 10.16
CA PHE A 37 0.69 -2.26 8.97
C PHE A 37 -0.53 -1.41 9.29
N ARG A 38 -0.47 -0.14 8.92
CA ARG A 38 -1.62 0.78 8.98
C ARG A 38 -2.33 0.76 7.63
N CYS A 39 -3.61 0.39 7.65
CA CYS A 39 -4.50 0.55 6.52
C CYS A 39 -4.80 2.03 6.28
N ARG A 40 -5.07 2.43 5.04
CA ARG A 40 -5.55 3.78 4.70
C ARG A 40 -6.83 4.19 5.44
N CYS A 41 -7.65 3.25 5.90
CA CYS A 41 -8.81 3.56 6.74
C CYS A 41 -8.46 3.90 8.20
N GLY A 42 -7.18 3.83 8.58
CA GLY A 42 -6.69 4.12 9.93
C GLY A 42 -6.54 2.89 10.84
N THR A 43 -7.12 1.75 10.48
CA THR A 43 -6.96 0.50 11.23
C THR A 43 -5.53 -0.02 11.15
N VAL A 44 -4.94 -0.41 12.29
CA VAL A 44 -3.64 -1.08 12.36
C VAL A 44 -3.84 -2.59 12.48
N ARG A 45 -3.05 -3.37 11.74
CA ARG A 45 -3.01 -4.84 11.79
C ARG A 45 -1.58 -5.32 12.06
N LYS A 46 -1.47 -6.46 12.74
CA LYS A 46 -0.22 -7.22 12.89
C LYS A 46 -0.08 -8.21 11.73
#